data_AF-A0A2M7E4X7-F1
#
_entry.id   AF-A0A2M7E4X7-F1
#
_cell.length_a   1.000
_cell.length_b   1.000
_cell.length_c   1.000
_cell.angle_alpha   90.00
_cell.angle_beta   90.00
_cell.angle_gamma   90.00
#
_symmetry.space_group_name_H-M   'P 1'
#
loop_
_entity.id
_entity.type
_entity.pdbx_description
1 polymer ?
#
loop_
_entity_poly.entity_id
_entity_poly.type
_entity_poly.pdbx_seq_one_letter_code
_entity_poly.pdbx_strand_id
1 'polypeptide(L)'
;MNKSNFFTIEIKNILSRLQRENEDKLKSSTVVSEVSGFIKKIQKIEPDKEFTDNAWTFWIKSLRGNISIFGNFEELKEDGEVDNYEDFVSLWKMEFPYKTEWHKFDVVEYNHTFYFYLDSEMLLRYCTDNRTITGINSKDHKLKQFVLQVVNFVNTEVGKFLKNPDNYNKYIAKKLPLRKRYGKIQRKVIWENLTESIRFDQQLGNKKIKKLEYLVNNINEKKVFEKITANEFLRCCEICYEANNYFKNTKTKMSPLEKYKSMADLRHGGLLDIDPDSPKEFAKWYKSGIWSGSHPWEICRGGNSTHITLQVTNDTDGWKLSLAGLYRQVETINMALALFEQAIPFVFRNKVEMLNMAKGIDYLGVVPENVVPKYCHGKFPKEDNIIDFINPWYDNELSKIIEKLVFWYPLKKIFKRND
;
A
#
# COMPACT_ATOMS: atom_id res chain seq x y z
N MET A 1 -36.10 -10.28 21.34
CA MET A 1 -35.69 -9.92 19.97
C MET A 1 -35.00 -11.14 19.37
N ASN A 2 -35.59 -11.73 18.31
CA ASN A 2 -34.91 -12.75 17.53
C ASN A 2 -33.51 -12.23 17.16
N LYS A 3 -32.47 -12.99 17.47
CA LYS A 3 -31.11 -12.69 16.99
C LYS A 3 -31.17 -12.78 15.47
N SER A 4 -31.45 -11.67 14.80
CA SER A 4 -31.27 -11.57 13.36
C SER A 4 -29.81 -11.93 13.11
N ASN A 5 -29.58 -13.02 12.38
CA ASN A 5 -28.24 -13.38 11.98
C ASN A 5 -27.70 -12.25 11.09
N PHE A 6 -26.44 -11.89 11.29
CA PHE A 6 -25.75 -10.88 10.49
C PHE A 6 -24.96 -11.62 9.42
N PHE A 7 -25.26 -11.40 8.14
CA PHE A 7 -24.69 -12.19 7.04
C PHE A 7 -23.66 -11.42 6.21
N THR A 8 -22.52 -12.04 5.89
CA THR A 8 -21.44 -11.46 5.09
C THR A 8 -21.92 -11.03 3.70
N ILE A 9 -22.75 -11.86 3.06
CA ILE A 9 -23.33 -11.59 1.74
C ILE A 9 -24.14 -10.28 1.75
N GLU A 10 -25.02 -10.12 2.73
CA GLU A 10 -25.85 -8.90 2.85
C GLU A 10 -25.01 -7.66 3.11
N ILE A 11 -23.98 -7.77 3.98
CA ILE A 11 -23.04 -6.68 4.25
C ILE A 11 -22.38 -6.22 2.95
N LYS A 12 -21.75 -7.15 2.19
CA LYS A 12 -21.06 -6.79 0.95
C LYS A 12 -22.02 -6.16 -0.08
N ASN A 13 -23.23 -6.71 -0.21
CA ASN A 13 -24.24 -6.20 -1.14
C ASN A 13 -24.74 -4.79 -0.78
N ILE A 14 -24.81 -4.45 0.51
CA ILE A 14 -25.19 -3.10 0.94
C ILE A 14 -24.01 -2.15 0.78
N LEU A 15 -22.80 -2.55 1.22
CA LEU A 15 -21.60 -1.72 1.12
C LEU A 15 -21.28 -1.32 -0.33
N SER A 16 -21.42 -2.23 -1.29
CA SER A 16 -21.17 -1.95 -2.72
C SER A 16 -22.15 -0.91 -3.32
N ARG A 17 -23.28 -0.64 -2.66
CA ARG A 17 -24.31 0.31 -3.10
C ARG A 17 -24.19 1.68 -2.41
N LEU A 18 -23.41 1.81 -1.35
CA LEU A 18 -23.30 3.04 -0.56
C LEU A 18 -22.77 4.25 -1.34
N GLN A 19 -22.15 4.04 -2.51
CA GLN A 19 -21.55 5.11 -3.31
C GLN A 19 -22.47 5.69 -4.41
N ARG A 20 -23.78 5.40 -4.42
CA ARG A 20 -24.63 5.69 -5.61
C ARG A 20 -25.89 6.53 -5.40
N GLU A 21 -26.18 7.09 -4.23
CA GLU A 21 -27.43 7.84 -4.03
C GLU A 21 -27.28 9.17 -3.28
N ASN A 22 -28.16 10.11 -3.61
CA ASN A 22 -28.25 11.46 -3.04
C ASN A 22 -28.24 11.44 -1.50
N GLU A 23 -27.28 12.16 -0.90
CA GLU A 23 -27.15 12.30 0.54
C GLU A 23 -28.21 13.27 1.11
N ASP A 24 -29.15 12.77 1.92
CA ASP A 24 -30.06 13.59 2.71
C ASP A 24 -29.63 13.69 4.18
N LYS A 25 -30.02 14.77 4.87
CA LYS A 25 -29.74 14.96 6.31
C LYS A 25 -30.86 14.38 7.18
N LEU A 26 -30.52 13.41 8.02
CA LEU A 26 -31.42 12.85 9.05
C LEU A 26 -31.25 13.60 10.37
N LYS A 27 -32.32 14.23 10.89
CA LYS A 27 -32.28 15.04 12.13
C LYS A 27 -33.04 14.45 13.33
N SER A 28 -34.06 13.62 13.09
CA SER A 28 -34.87 13.01 14.14
C SER A 28 -35.30 11.61 13.69
N SER A 29 -34.62 10.59 14.20
CA SER A 29 -34.92 9.19 13.94
C SER A 29 -34.36 8.30 15.04
N THR A 30 -34.87 7.07 15.14
CA THR A 30 -34.29 6.03 15.99
C THR A 30 -32.80 5.85 15.73
N VAL A 31 -32.37 5.99 14.46
CA VAL A 31 -30.94 5.89 14.06
C VAL A 31 -30.11 6.96 14.76
N VAL A 32 -30.55 8.22 14.76
CA VAL A 32 -29.84 9.33 15.40
C VAL A 32 -29.68 9.10 16.90
N SER A 33 -30.73 8.60 17.56
CA SER A 33 -30.71 8.30 19.00
C SER A 33 -29.73 7.17 19.33
N GLU A 34 -29.77 6.07 18.59
CA GLU A 34 -28.88 4.91 18.82
C GLU A 34 -27.41 5.26 18.55
N VAL A 35 -27.13 5.99 17.47
CA VAL A 35 -25.76 6.45 17.14
C VAL A 35 -25.24 7.40 18.22
N SER A 36 -26.06 8.35 18.67
CA SER A 36 -25.67 9.26 19.75
C SER A 36 -25.38 8.52 21.06
N GLY A 37 -26.23 7.54 21.42
CA GLY A 37 -26.03 6.68 22.59
C GLY A 37 -24.77 5.82 22.49
N PHE A 38 -24.47 5.31 21.30
CA PHE A 38 -23.24 4.57 21.02
C PHE A 38 -21.99 5.44 21.16
N ILE A 39 -22.00 6.67 20.63
CA ILE A 39 -20.88 7.63 20.75
C ILE A 39 -20.53 7.87 22.22
N LYS A 40 -21.53 8.13 23.06
CA LYS A 40 -21.33 8.33 24.51
C LYS A 40 -20.67 7.14 25.20
N LYS A 41 -20.86 5.92 24.69
CA LYS A 41 -20.22 4.71 25.24
C LYS A 41 -18.78 4.57 24.76
N ILE A 42 -18.50 4.77 23.48
CA ILE A 42 -17.12 4.65 22.96
C ILE A 42 -16.20 5.74 23.52
N GLN A 43 -16.73 6.92 23.86
CA GLN A 43 -15.95 8.00 24.49
C GLN A 43 -15.41 7.64 25.89
N LYS A 44 -15.88 6.54 26.50
CA LYS A 44 -15.33 5.93 27.73
C LYS A 44 -14.09 5.06 27.47
N ILE A 45 -13.72 4.90 26.20
CA ILE A 45 -12.58 4.10 25.74
C ILE A 45 -11.52 5.09 25.26
N GLU A 46 -10.25 4.84 25.58
CA GLU A 46 -9.15 5.66 25.06
C GLU A 46 -9.15 5.60 23.53
N PRO A 47 -9.08 6.76 22.85
CA PRO A 47 -8.88 6.78 21.42
C PRO A 47 -7.48 6.26 21.08
N ASP A 48 -7.35 5.79 19.86
CA ASP A 48 -6.11 5.33 19.28
C ASP A 48 -5.12 6.51 19.12
N LYS A 49 -3.99 6.43 19.82
CA LYS A 49 -2.93 7.45 19.86
C LYS A 49 -2.03 7.51 18.61
N GLU A 50 -2.19 6.59 17.65
CA GLU A 50 -1.45 6.61 16.38
C GLU A 50 -2.10 7.56 15.35
N PHE A 51 -3.34 7.95 15.58
CA PHE A 51 -4.03 8.94 14.77
C PHE A 51 -3.92 10.31 15.41
N THR A 52 -3.83 11.35 14.57
CA THR A 52 -3.93 12.74 15.03
C THR A 52 -5.33 13.04 15.57
N ASP A 53 -6.32 12.37 14.99
CA ASP A 53 -7.73 12.45 15.36
C ASP A 53 -8.11 11.32 16.31
N ASN A 54 -9.14 11.54 17.14
CA ASN A 54 -9.63 10.47 18.01
C ASN A 54 -10.22 9.35 17.16
N ALA A 55 -9.65 8.15 17.23
CA ALA A 55 -10.14 6.98 16.49
C ALA A 55 -10.38 5.78 17.41
N TRP A 56 -11.40 4.97 17.11
CA TRP A 56 -11.69 3.72 17.80
C TRP A 56 -11.92 2.61 16.79
N THR A 57 -11.33 1.44 17.05
CA THR A 57 -11.47 0.25 16.20
C THR A 57 -12.09 -0.89 17.00
N PHE A 58 -13.10 -1.52 16.42
CA PHE A 58 -13.75 -2.72 16.93
C PHE A 58 -13.86 -3.79 15.85
N TRP A 59 -14.15 -5.01 16.29
CA TRP A 59 -14.33 -6.15 15.40
C TRP A 59 -15.68 -6.80 15.63
N ILE A 60 -16.45 -7.00 14.56
CA ILE A 60 -17.73 -7.72 14.59
C ILE A 60 -17.68 -8.96 13.71
N LYS A 61 -18.52 -9.94 14.02
CA LYS A 61 -18.61 -11.21 13.28
C LYS A 61 -19.92 -11.30 12.52
N SER A 62 -19.85 -11.87 11.32
CA SER A 62 -21.01 -12.27 10.53
C SER A 62 -20.91 -13.75 10.14
N LEU A 63 -22.04 -14.37 9.84
CA LEU A 63 -22.08 -15.70 9.21
C LEU A 63 -22.02 -15.51 7.69
N ARG A 64 -21.54 -16.49 6.94
CA ARG A 64 -21.49 -16.43 5.47
C ARG A 64 -22.80 -15.92 4.83
N GLY A 65 -23.91 -16.48 5.29
CA GLY A 65 -25.19 -16.43 4.58
C GLY A 65 -25.42 -17.72 3.82
N ASN A 66 -26.67 -18.12 3.69
CA ASN A 66 -27.12 -19.27 2.92
C ASN A 66 -27.00 -19.00 1.42
N ILE A 67 -26.87 -20.06 0.62
CA ILE A 67 -26.77 -19.91 -0.84
C ILE A 67 -28.00 -19.22 -1.46
N SER A 68 -29.18 -19.33 -0.82
CA SER A 68 -30.40 -18.66 -1.27
C SER A 68 -30.35 -17.13 -1.20
N ILE A 69 -29.44 -16.54 -0.41
CA ILE A 69 -29.23 -15.08 -0.38
C ILE A 69 -28.03 -14.64 -1.21
N PHE A 70 -27.24 -15.59 -1.73
CA PHE A 70 -26.08 -15.30 -2.58
C PHE A 70 -26.52 -14.80 -3.95
N GLY A 71 -27.47 -15.49 -4.58
CA GLY A 71 -28.00 -15.15 -5.89
C GLY A 71 -29.02 -16.18 -6.37
N ASN A 72 -29.50 -16.00 -7.60
CA ASN A 72 -30.37 -16.93 -8.28
C ASN A 72 -29.57 -17.76 -9.28
N PHE A 73 -29.66 -19.08 -9.20
CA PHE A 73 -28.93 -19.99 -10.09
C PHE A 73 -29.32 -19.78 -11.56
N GLU A 74 -30.62 -19.66 -11.86
CA GLU A 74 -31.07 -19.55 -13.26
C GLU A 74 -30.60 -18.22 -13.89
N GLU A 75 -30.63 -17.12 -13.14
CA GLU A 75 -30.12 -15.82 -13.61
C GLU A 75 -28.62 -15.87 -13.91
N LEU A 76 -27.81 -16.40 -12.98
CA LEU A 76 -26.36 -16.52 -13.18
C LEU A 76 -26.00 -17.48 -14.32
N LYS A 77 -26.84 -18.48 -14.57
CA LYS A 77 -26.68 -19.40 -15.70
C LYS A 77 -27.03 -18.72 -17.03
N GLU A 78 -28.12 -17.95 -17.08
CA GLU A 78 -28.49 -17.14 -18.24
C GLU A 78 -27.42 -16.09 -18.58
N ASP A 79 -26.80 -15.49 -17.57
CA ASP A 79 -25.70 -14.52 -17.71
C ASP A 79 -24.35 -15.19 -18.08
N GLY A 80 -24.28 -16.52 -18.06
CA GLY A 80 -23.06 -17.27 -18.39
C GLY A 80 -21.98 -17.25 -17.30
N GLU A 81 -22.32 -16.85 -16.07
CA GLU A 81 -21.41 -16.85 -14.91
C GLU A 81 -21.20 -18.27 -14.36
N VAL A 82 -22.14 -19.19 -14.60
CA VAL A 82 -22.10 -20.59 -14.15
C VAL A 82 -22.77 -21.52 -15.18
N ASP A 83 -22.26 -22.74 -15.37
CA ASP A 83 -22.86 -23.70 -16.31
C ASP A 83 -23.91 -24.60 -15.63
N ASN A 84 -23.69 -24.93 -14.36
CA ASN A 84 -24.52 -25.84 -13.57
C ASN A 84 -24.58 -25.45 -12.08
N TYR A 85 -25.40 -26.16 -11.30
CA TYR A 85 -25.60 -25.83 -9.89
C TYR A 85 -24.35 -26.06 -9.03
N GLU A 86 -23.46 -26.99 -9.42
CA GLU A 86 -22.21 -27.23 -8.72
C GLU A 86 -21.25 -26.04 -8.89
N ASP A 87 -21.23 -25.43 -10.08
CA ASP A 87 -20.48 -24.19 -10.33
C ASP A 87 -21.04 -23.04 -9.51
N PHE A 88 -22.37 -22.92 -9.40
CA PHE A 88 -23.03 -21.92 -8.54
C PHE A 88 -22.65 -22.07 -7.06
N VAL A 89 -22.63 -23.30 -6.54
CA VAL A 89 -22.16 -23.59 -5.17
C VAL A 89 -20.67 -23.26 -5.03
N SER A 90 -19.88 -23.50 -6.06
CA SER A 90 -18.43 -23.23 -6.05
C SER A 90 -18.13 -21.74 -6.07
N LEU A 91 -18.82 -20.97 -6.91
CA LEU A 91 -18.75 -19.51 -6.98
C LEU A 91 -19.13 -18.87 -5.63
N TRP A 92 -20.24 -19.31 -5.02
CA TRP A 92 -20.65 -18.87 -3.68
C TRP A 92 -19.56 -19.08 -2.62
N LYS A 93 -18.92 -20.26 -2.63
CA LYS A 93 -17.82 -20.59 -1.70
C LYS A 93 -16.54 -19.86 -2.05
N MET A 94 -16.31 -19.51 -3.31
CA MET A 94 -15.13 -18.75 -3.74
C MET A 94 -15.23 -17.30 -3.28
N GLU A 95 -16.38 -16.65 -3.47
CA GLU A 95 -16.58 -15.25 -3.06
C GLU A 95 -16.74 -15.07 -1.54
N PHE A 96 -17.31 -16.08 -0.89
CA PHE A 96 -17.54 -16.10 0.55
C PHE A 96 -16.94 -17.37 1.19
N PRO A 97 -15.60 -17.51 1.23
CA PRO A 97 -14.92 -18.74 1.61
C PRO A 97 -15.08 -19.11 3.08
N TYR A 98 -15.39 -18.16 3.95
CA TYR A 98 -15.45 -18.39 5.39
C TYR A 98 -16.89 -18.59 5.89
N LYS A 99 -17.10 -19.57 6.77
CA LYS A 99 -18.39 -19.75 7.46
C LYS A 99 -18.71 -18.58 8.40
N THR A 100 -17.65 -17.98 8.97
CA THR A 100 -17.72 -16.79 9.81
C THR A 100 -16.69 -15.79 9.32
N GLU A 101 -17.14 -14.57 9.06
CA GLU A 101 -16.30 -13.45 8.64
C GLU A 101 -16.10 -12.48 9.81
N TRP A 102 -14.98 -11.77 9.81
CA TRP A 102 -14.64 -10.72 10.76
C TRP A 102 -14.57 -9.38 10.04
N HIS A 103 -15.36 -8.42 10.49
CA HIS A 103 -15.41 -7.09 9.90
C HIS A 103 -14.78 -6.07 10.84
N LYS A 104 -13.98 -5.18 10.28
CA LYS A 104 -13.38 -4.07 11.01
C LYS A 104 -14.37 -2.92 11.03
N PHE A 105 -14.67 -2.41 12.23
CA PHE A 105 -15.52 -1.24 12.40
C PHE A 105 -14.70 -0.12 13.03
N ASP A 106 -14.51 0.97 12.28
CA ASP A 106 -13.75 2.13 12.71
C ASP A 106 -14.67 3.32 12.94
N VAL A 107 -14.36 4.10 13.97
CA VAL A 107 -15.00 5.39 14.24
C VAL A 107 -13.91 6.43 14.38
N VAL A 108 -13.98 7.51 13.61
CA VAL A 108 -13.02 8.62 13.67
C VAL A 108 -13.77 9.90 13.98
N GLU A 109 -13.33 10.66 14.98
CA GLU A 109 -13.86 11.97 15.32
C GLU A 109 -12.94 13.06 14.78
N TYR A 110 -13.47 13.89 13.88
CA TYR A 110 -12.80 15.03 13.30
C TYR A 110 -13.78 16.20 13.19
N ASN A 111 -13.38 17.40 13.64
CA ASN A 111 -14.20 18.62 13.59
C ASN A 111 -15.67 18.42 14.00
N HIS A 112 -15.90 17.97 15.24
CA HIS A 112 -17.25 17.74 15.80
C HIS A 112 -18.11 16.76 14.99
N THR A 113 -17.48 15.92 14.17
CA THR A 113 -18.15 14.92 13.33
C THR A 113 -17.51 13.55 13.53
N PHE A 114 -18.36 12.56 13.79
CA PHE A 114 -17.96 11.16 13.88
C PHE A 114 -18.19 10.47 12.54
N TYR A 115 -17.15 9.89 11.97
CA TYR A 115 -17.16 9.13 10.73
C TYR A 115 -17.09 7.66 11.05
N PHE A 116 -18.04 6.88 10.53
CA PHE A 116 -18.17 5.46 10.81
C PHE A 116 -17.83 4.66 9.57
N TYR A 117 -16.96 3.66 9.71
CA TYR A 117 -16.51 2.81 8.62
C TYR A 117 -16.72 1.33 8.95
N LEU A 118 -17.06 0.54 7.95
CA LEU A 118 -17.12 -0.91 8.01
C LEU A 118 -16.29 -1.48 6.85
N ASP A 119 -15.25 -2.23 7.16
CA ASP A 119 -14.26 -2.76 6.20
C ASP A 119 -13.72 -1.71 5.22
N SER A 120 -13.46 -0.50 5.74
CA SER A 120 -12.97 0.68 5.00
C SER A 120 -14.02 1.43 4.17
N GLU A 121 -15.26 0.95 4.08
CA GLU A 121 -16.36 1.70 3.46
C GLU A 121 -17.05 2.60 4.49
N MET A 122 -17.27 3.87 4.12
CA MET A 122 -17.92 4.84 5.00
C MET A 122 -19.43 4.54 5.08
N LEU A 123 -19.91 4.21 6.28
CA LEU A 123 -21.32 3.93 6.53
C LEU A 123 -22.14 5.20 6.72
N LEU A 124 -21.67 6.11 7.58
CA LEU A 124 -22.38 7.33 7.94
C LEU A 124 -21.44 8.35 8.59
N ARG A 125 -21.92 9.59 8.65
CA ARG A 125 -21.31 10.69 9.41
C ARG A 125 -22.33 11.19 10.44
N TYR A 126 -21.90 11.49 11.65
CA TYR A 126 -22.73 12.08 12.69
C TYR A 126 -22.12 13.38 13.18
N CYS A 127 -22.80 14.51 12.94
CA CYS A 127 -22.39 15.82 13.42
C CYS A 127 -22.99 16.08 14.80
N THR A 128 -22.16 16.37 15.80
CA THR A 128 -22.62 16.59 17.18
C THR A 128 -23.36 17.91 17.36
N ASP A 129 -22.97 18.95 16.62
CA ASP A 129 -23.46 20.33 16.81
C ASP A 129 -24.96 20.45 16.52
N ASN A 130 -25.39 19.80 15.44
CA ASN A 130 -26.79 19.81 15.00
C ASN A 130 -27.47 18.43 15.16
N ARG A 131 -26.75 17.44 15.73
CA ARG A 131 -27.21 16.06 15.94
C ARG A 131 -27.78 15.42 14.68
N THR A 132 -27.10 15.60 13.55
CA THR A 132 -27.56 15.06 12.26
C THR A 132 -26.69 13.93 11.74
N ILE A 133 -27.33 13.01 11.02
CA ILE A 133 -26.65 11.95 10.26
C ILE A 133 -26.68 12.26 8.76
N THR A 134 -25.55 12.07 8.08
CA THR A 134 -25.44 12.02 6.62
C THR A 134 -24.81 10.71 6.15
N GLY A 135 -24.88 10.43 4.86
CA GLY A 135 -24.45 9.14 4.27
C GLY A 135 -25.52 8.05 4.26
N ILE A 136 -26.73 8.36 4.76
CA ILE A 136 -27.88 7.44 4.72
C ILE A 136 -29.06 8.18 4.07
N ASN A 137 -29.61 7.62 3.02
CA ASN A 137 -30.84 8.11 2.40
C ASN A 137 -32.02 7.96 3.36
N SER A 138 -32.73 9.05 3.63
CA SER A 138 -33.84 9.07 4.58
C SER A 138 -35.01 8.16 4.19
N LYS A 139 -35.15 7.87 2.88
CA LYS A 139 -36.18 7.00 2.32
C LYS A 139 -35.74 5.54 2.24
N ASP A 140 -34.45 5.25 2.36
CA ASP A 140 -33.94 3.88 2.33
C ASP A 140 -34.14 3.18 3.68
N HIS A 141 -35.28 2.51 3.82
CA HIS A 141 -35.60 1.73 5.02
C HIS A 141 -34.64 0.56 5.25
N LYS A 142 -34.10 -0.07 4.19
CA LYS A 142 -33.20 -1.21 4.31
C LYS A 142 -31.85 -0.76 4.87
N LEU A 143 -31.30 0.33 4.33
CA LEU A 143 -30.04 0.90 4.81
C LEU A 143 -30.16 1.39 6.26
N LYS A 144 -31.26 2.07 6.62
CA LYS A 144 -31.51 2.48 8.02
C LYS A 144 -31.52 1.29 8.98
N GLN A 145 -32.17 0.19 8.60
CA GLN A 145 -32.20 -1.03 9.42
C GLN A 145 -30.82 -1.68 9.51
N PHE A 146 -30.09 -1.76 8.40
CA PHE A 146 -28.73 -2.29 8.37
C PHE A 146 -27.79 -1.50 9.30
N VAL A 147 -27.82 -0.18 9.23
CA VAL A 147 -27.01 0.68 10.11
C VAL A 147 -27.37 0.46 11.57
N LEU A 148 -28.65 0.40 11.91
CA LEU A 148 -29.10 0.10 13.27
C LEU A 148 -28.58 -1.27 13.74
N GLN A 149 -28.62 -2.29 12.88
CA GLN A 149 -28.07 -3.61 13.19
C GLN A 149 -26.57 -3.54 13.45
N VAL A 150 -25.79 -2.91 12.56
CA VAL A 150 -24.34 -2.74 12.72
C VAL A 150 -24.02 -2.05 14.04
N VAL A 151 -24.64 -0.89 14.30
CA VAL A 151 -24.42 -0.10 15.54
C VAL A 151 -24.76 -0.95 16.76
N ASN A 152 -25.86 -1.71 16.74
CA ASN A 152 -26.23 -2.58 17.86
C ASN A 152 -25.25 -3.74 18.08
N PHE A 153 -24.73 -4.35 17.02
CA PHE A 153 -23.68 -5.38 17.13
C PHE A 153 -22.41 -4.81 17.74
N VAL A 154 -21.93 -3.66 17.24
CA VAL A 154 -20.72 -3.03 17.77
C VAL A 154 -20.94 -2.56 19.21
N ASN A 155 -22.11 -2.00 19.53
CA ASN A 155 -22.47 -1.59 20.90
C ASN A 155 -22.44 -2.77 21.88
N THR A 156 -22.81 -3.97 21.41
CA THR A 156 -22.68 -5.21 22.18
C THR A 156 -21.21 -5.57 22.43
N GLU A 157 -20.34 -5.45 21.43
CA GLU A 157 -18.89 -5.68 21.59
C GLU A 157 -18.25 -4.64 22.53
N VAL A 158 -18.62 -3.36 22.40
CA VAL A 158 -18.22 -2.28 23.31
C VAL A 158 -18.65 -2.60 24.75
N GLY A 159 -19.88 -3.10 24.94
CA GLY A 159 -20.36 -3.53 26.25
C GLY A 159 -19.52 -4.67 26.85
N LYS A 160 -19.12 -5.66 26.04
CA LYS A 160 -18.23 -6.75 26.48
C LYS A 160 -16.87 -6.20 26.92
N PHE A 161 -16.30 -5.29 26.13
CA PHE A 161 -15.06 -4.61 26.47
C PHE A 161 -15.17 -3.84 27.78
N LEU A 162 -16.17 -2.97 27.93
CA LEU A 162 -16.35 -2.15 29.13
C LEU A 162 -16.56 -2.99 30.39
N LYS A 163 -17.14 -4.20 30.27
CA LYS A 163 -17.28 -5.14 31.38
C LYS A 163 -15.94 -5.73 31.81
N ASN A 164 -15.09 -6.16 30.87
CA ASN A 164 -13.79 -6.75 31.15
C ASN A 164 -12.79 -6.51 29.99
N PRO A 165 -12.01 -5.42 30.04
CA PRO A 165 -11.04 -5.06 29.00
C PRO A 165 -10.02 -6.14 28.70
N ASP A 166 -9.45 -6.77 29.74
CA ASP A 166 -8.40 -7.77 29.59
C ASP A 166 -8.91 -9.02 28.89
N ASN A 167 -10.08 -9.51 29.28
CA ASN A 167 -10.68 -10.67 28.65
C ASN A 167 -11.07 -10.39 27.19
N TYR A 168 -11.59 -9.18 26.91
CA TYR A 168 -11.90 -8.78 25.54
C TYR A 168 -10.64 -8.73 24.66
N ASN A 169 -9.59 -8.05 25.10
CA ASN A 169 -8.31 -7.97 24.38
C ASN A 169 -7.69 -9.37 24.16
N LYS A 170 -7.70 -10.25 25.18
CA LYS A 170 -7.24 -11.65 25.04
C LYS A 170 -8.09 -12.44 24.04
N TYR A 171 -9.40 -12.25 24.05
CA TYR A 171 -10.32 -12.90 23.12
C TYR A 171 -10.02 -12.48 21.67
N ILE A 172 -9.88 -11.18 21.40
CA ILE A 172 -9.55 -10.67 20.06
C ILE A 172 -8.18 -11.18 19.61
N ALA A 173 -7.15 -11.08 20.46
CA ALA A 173 -5.80 -11.60 20.18
C ALA A 173 -5.78 -13.10 19.86
N LYS A 174 -6.68 -13.89 20.46
CA LYS A 174 -6.79 -15.33 20.21
C LYS A 174 -7.64 -15.69 19.00
N LYS A 175 -8.68 -14.91 18.69
CA LYS A 175 -9.73 -15.31 17.74
C LYS A 175 -9.76 -14.56 16.42
N LEU A 176 -9.13 -13.38 16.34
CA LEU A 176 -9.06 -12.63 15.09
C LEU A 176 -8.23 -13.41 14.05
N PRO A 177 -8.73 -13.68 12.83
CA PRO A 177 -7.99 -14.40 11.80
C PRO A 177 -6.68 -13.71 11.42
N LEU A 178 -5.66 -14.48 11.01
CA LEU A 178 -4.37 -13.92 10.57
C LEU A 178 -4.51 -12.99 9.35
N ARG A 179 -5.44 -13.28 8.44
CA ARG A 179 -5.79 -12.43 7.29
C ARG A 179 -6.29 -11.02 7.62
N LYS A 180 -6.56 -10.75 8.90
CA LYS A 180 -6.96 -9.44 9.43
C LYS A 180 -5.83 -8.73 10.18
N ARG A 181 -4.61 -9.27 10.14
CA ARG A 181 -3.46 -8.80 10.93
C ARG A 181 -2.33 -8.34 10.04
N TYR A 182 -1.47 -7.51 10.62
CA TYR A 182 -0.18 -7.15 10.04
C TYR A 182 0.89 -8.12 10.54
N GLY A 183 1.86 -8.42 9.68
CA GLY A 183 3.02 -9.21 10.03
C GLY A 183 4.23 -8.84 9.20
N LYS A 184 5.37 -9.46 9.48
CA LYS A 184 6.57 -9.36 8.65
C LYS A 184 7.16 -10.74 8.39
N ILE A 185 7.78 -10.88 7.24
CA ILE A 185 8.56 -12.06 6.86
C ILE A 185 9.82 -11.64 6.13
N GLN A 186 10.91 -12.34 6.41
CA GLN A 186 12.16 -12.08 5.71
C GLN A 186 12.04 -12.57 4.25
N ARG A 187 12.46 -11.76 3.27
CA ARG A 187 12.31 -12.08 1.85
C ARG A 187 12.90 -13.44 1.47
N LYS A 188 14.07 -13.78 2.02
CA LYS A 188 14.72 -15.07 1.78
C LYS A 188 13.86 -16.27 2.18
N VAL A 189 13.01 -16.15 3.21
CA VAL A 189 12.09 -17.23 3.59
C VAL A 189 11.08 -17.49 2.48
N ILE A 190 10.57 -16.45 1.81
CA ILE A 190 9.72 -16.62 0.63
C ILE A 190 10.49 -17.31 -0.49
N TRP A 191 11.71 -16.87 -0.77
CA TRP A 191 12.55 -17.44 -1.82
C TRP A 191 12.86 -18.93 -1.64
N GLU A 192 12.98 -19.40 -0.40
CA GLU A 192 13.28 -20.78 -0.06
C GLU A 192 12.03 -21.67 -0.06
N ASN A 193 10.83 -21.10 0.06
CA ASN A 193 9.58 -21.86 0.23
C ASN A 193 8.58 -21.71 -0.92
N LEU A 194 8.75 -20.70 -1.80
CA LEU A 194 7.89 -20.47 -2.96
C LEU A 194 8.67 -20.71 -4.25
N THR A 195 8.17 -21.64 -5.08
CA THR A 195 8.79 -22.06 -6.34
C THR A 195 8.93 -20.90 -7.32
N GLU A 196 7.89 -20.09 -7.46
CA GLU A 196 7.85 -18.95 -8.38
C GLU A 196 7.96 -17.62 -7.63
N SER A 197 9.17 -17.30 -7.18
CA SER A 197 9.47 -16.01 -6.55
C SER A 197 10.42 -15.18 -7.39
N ILE A 198 10.33 -13.84 -7.29
CA ILE A 198 11.31 -12.94 -7.90
C ILE A 198 12.61 -13.04 -7.10
N ARG A 199 13.63 -13.68 -7.70
CA ARG A 199 14.92 -14.00 -7.08
C ARG A 199 16.02 -13.04 -7.50
N PHE A 200 16.15 -11.92 -6.78
CA PHE A 200 17.21 -10.94 -7.04
C PHE A 200 18.62 -11.53 -6.86
N ASP A 201 18.77 -12.43 -5.89
CA ASP A 201 20.02 -13.14 -5.63
C ASP A 201 20.47 -13.96 -6.84
N GLN A 202 19.53 -14.62 -7.51
CA GLN A 202 19.79 -15.39 -8.74
C GLN A 202 20.03 -14.48 -9.94
N GLN A 203 19.23 -13.42 -10.11
CA GLN A 203 19.35 -12.48 -11.23
C GLN A 203 20.67 -11.69 -11.20
N LEU A 204 21.17 -11.34 -10.02
CA LEU A 204 22.44 -10.63 -9.85
C LEU A 204 23.63 -11.59 -9.75
N GLY A 205 23.45 -12.72 -9.06
CA GLY A 205 24.51 -13.65 -8.72
C GLY A 205 25.46 -13.12 -7.64
N ASN A 206 26.13 -14.05 -6.94
CA ASN A 206 27.02 -13.76 -5.81
C ASN A 206 28.13 -12.74 -6.14
N LYS A 207 28.65 -12.75 -7.38
CA LYS A 207 29.72 -11.83 -7.80
C LYS A 207 29.24 -10.37 -7.78
N LYS A 208 28.05 -10.09 -8.32
CA LYS A 208 27.51 -8.71 -8.31
C LYS A 208 27.09 -8.29 -6.92
N ILE A 209 26.54 -9.19 -6.11
CA ILE A 209 26.17 -8.88 -4.70
C ILE A 209 27.41 -8.48 -3.89
N LYS A 210 28.53 -9.19 -4.04
CA LYS A 210 29.81 -8.82 -3.40
C LYS A 210 30.32 -7.46 -3.88
N LYS A 211 30.21 -7.17 -5.17
CA LYS A 211 30.55 -5.84 -5.71
C LYS A 211 29.64 -4.75 -5.15
N LEU A 212 28.34 -5.02 -5.02
CA LEU A 212 27.36 -4.10 -4.45
C LEU A 212 27.66 -3.82 -2.98
N GLU A 213 27.98 -4.84 -2.21
CA GLU A 213 28.43 -4.70 -0.82
C GLU A 213 29.69 -3.84 -0.71
N TYR A 214 30.67 -4.07 -1.58
CA TYR A 214 31.87 -3.22 -1.65
C TYR A 214 31.51 -1.78 -2.00
N LEU A 215 30.66 -1.56 -3.01
CA LEU A 215 30.19 -0.24 -3.41
C LEU A 215 29.51 0.49 -2.24
N VAL A 216 28.56 -0.15 -1.56
CA VAL A 216 27.80 0.44 -0.44
C VAL A 216 28.72 0.94 0.66
N ASN A 217 29.78 0.19 0.95
CA ASN A 217 30.75 0.51 2.00
C ASN A 217 31.81 1.54 1.58
N ASN A 218 32.08 1.72 0.28
CA ASN A 218 33.22 2.50 -0.21
C ASN A 218 32.84 3.68 -1.12
N ILE A 219 31.57 3.83 -1.49
CA ILE A 219 31.13 4.95 -2.33
C ILE A 219 31.33 6.29 -1.60
N ASN A 220 32.10 7.19 -2.21
CA ASN A 220 32.27 8.54 -1.72
C ASN A 220 31.16 9.45 -2.28
N GLU A 221 30.03 9.47 -1.60
CA GLU A 221 28.86 10.29 -1.98
C GLU A 221 29.05 11.79 -1.77
N LYS A 222 30.19 12.23 -1.20
CA LYS A 222 30.57 13.64 -1.12
C LYS A 222 31.30 14.12 -2.37
N LYS A 223 31.78 13.21 -3.22
CA LYS A 223 32.47 13.58 -4.47
C LYS A 223 31.47 14.28 -5.41
N VAL A 224 31.94 15.35 -6.05
CA VAL A 224 31.17 16.22 -6.94
C VAL A 224 31.85 16.32 -8.30
N PHE A 225 31.09 16.79 -9.29
CA PHE A 225 31.65 17.38 -10.50
C PHE A 225 31.78 18.89 -10.30
N GLU A 226 32.91 19.46 -10.72
CA GLU A 226 33.10 20.91 -10.74
C GLU A 226 32.18 21.56 -11.78
N LYS A 227 32.04 20.91 -12.93
CA LYS A 227 31.22 21.32 -14.07
C LYS A 227 30.53 20.09 -14.66
N ILE A 228 29.38 20.29 -15.27
CA ILE A 228 28.67 19.25 -16.01
C ILE A 228 28.04 19.85 -17.27
N THR A 229 28.05 19.09 -18.36
CA THR A 229 27.36 19.41 -19.63
C THR A 229 26.18 18.46 -19.87
N ALA A 230 25.33 18.78 -20.85
CA ALA A 230 24.26 17.86 -21.25
C ALA A 230 24.84 16.56 -21.82
N ASN A 231 25.93 16.63 -22.60
CA ASN A 231 26.61 15.45 -23.13
C ASN A 231 27.23 14.58 -22.03
N GLU A 232 27.81 15.16 -20.99
CA GLU A 232 28.32 14.40 -19.84
C GLU A 232 27.19 13.67 -19.09
N PHE A 233 26.05 14.34 -18.90
CA PHE A 233 24.86 13.69 -18.35
C PHE A 233 24.36 12.55 -19.24
N LEU A 234 24.20 12.78 -20.55
CA LEU A 234 23.76 11.76 -21.51
C LEU A 234 24.74 10.58 -21.57
N ARG A 235 26.04 10.82 -21.41
CA ARG A 235 27.05 9.76 -21.31
C ARG A 235 26.88 8.94 -20.02
N CYS A 236 26.54 9.57 -18.90
CA CYS A 236 26.18 8.83 -17.68
C CYS A 236 24.93 7.96 -17.89
N CYS A 237 23.92 8.48 -18.59
CA CYS A 237 22.73 7.69 -18.97
C CYS A 237 23.11 6.49 -19.84
N GLU A 238 23.99 6.68 -20.83
CA GLU A 238 24.49 5.59 -21.67
C GLU A 238 25.17 4.49 -20.84
N ILE A 239 26.04 4.84 -19.89
CA ILE A 239 26.67 3.87 -18.98
C ILE A 239 25.59 3.02 -18.28
N CYS A 240 24.55 3.68 -17.77
CA CYS A 240 23.43 3.02 -17.12
C CYS A 240 22.66 2.06 -18.05
N TYR A 241 22.45 2.44 -19.31
CA TYR A 241 21.75 1.61 -20.29
C TYR A 241 22.57 0.41 -20.76
N GLU A 242 23.88 0.61 -20.99
CA GLU A 242 24.80 -0.47 -21.34
C GLU A 242 24.92 -1.50 -20.21
N ALA A 243 24.92 -1.05 -18.95
CA ALA A 243 24.92 -1.95 -17.79
C ALA A 243 23.75 -2.94 -17.76
N ASN A 244 22.64 -2.59 -18.43
CA ASN A 244 21.44 -3.41 -18.53
C ASN A 244 21.23 -4.03 -19.91
N ASN A 245 22.17 -3.83 -20.83
CA ASN A 245 22.12 -4.38 -22.19
C ASN A 245 20.84 -4.00 -22.96
N TYR A 246 20.24 -2.84 -22.67
CA TYR A 246 18.96 -2.43 -23.29
C TYR A 246 19.03 -2.37 -24.82
N PHE A 247 20.21 -2.10 -25.38
CA PHE A 247 20.44 -1.95 -26.82
C PHE A 247 21.29 -3.06 -27.43
N LYS A 248 21.49 -4.19 -26.74
CA LYS A 248 22.34 -5.30 -27.22
C LYS A 248 21.92 -5.87 -28.58
N ASN A 249 20.63 -5.80 -28.88
CA ASN A 249 20.03 -6.35 -30.10
C ASN A 249 19.83 -5.27 -31.18
N THR A 250 20.22 -4.02 -30.92
CA THR A 250 20.09 -2.95 -31.90
C THR A 250 21.13 -3.13 -33.01
N LYS A 251 20.68 -3.14 -34.26
CA LYS A 251 21.56 -3.34 -35.43
C LYS A 251 22.48 -2.15 -35.70
N THR A 252 22.08 -0.96 -35.27
CA THR A 252 22.82 0.29 -35.45
C THR A 252 23.42 0.77 -34.13
N LYS A 253 24.64 1.31 -34.20
CA LYS A 253 25.27 1.95 -33.04
C LYS A 253 24.55 3.25 -32.74
N MET A 254 23.89 3.32 -31.58
CA MET A 254 23.20 4.53 -31.12
C MET A 254 24.17 5.42 -30.33
N SER A 255 24.03 6.73 -30.54
CA SER A 255 24.64 7.78 -29.73
C SER A 255 24.01 7.86 -28.32
N PRO A 256 24.68 8.50 -27.34
CA PRO A 256 24.11 8.71 -26.01
C PRO A 256 22.74 9.41 -26.04
N LEU A 257 22.58 10.40 -26.92
CA LEU A 257 21.33 11.13 -27.11
C LEU A 257 20.20 10.23 -27.60
N GLU A 258 20.47 9.38 -28.60
CA GLU A 258 19.46 8.45 -29.14
C GLU A 258 19.03 7.44 -28.07
N LYS A 259 19.98 6.92 -27.28
CA LYS A 259 19.68 5.99 -26.19
C LYS A 259 18.81 6.63 -25.12
N TYR A 260 19.14 7.86 -24.73
CA TYR A 260 18.31 8.65 -23.80
C TYR A 260 16.90 8.86 -24.36
N LYS A 261 16.80 9.27 -25.64
CA LYS A 261 15.49 9.48 -26.28
C LYS A 261 14.64 8.21 -26.33
N SER A 262 15.25 7.03 -26.44
CA SER A 262 14.52 5.76 -26.44
C SER A 262 14.01 5.35 -25.05
N MET A 263 14.77 5.62 -23.97
CA MET A 263 14.47 5.08 -22.65
C MET A 263 13.79 6.07 -21.69
N ALA A 264 14.17 7.34 -21.76
CA ALA A 264 13.73 8.35 -20.82
C ALA A 264 12.25 8.69 -20.97
N ASP A 265 11.72 9.42 -19.99
CA ASP A 265 10.34 9.94 -19.98
C ASP A 265 10.07 10.97 -21.09
N LEU A 266 11.13 11.61 -21.62
CA LEU A 266 11.12 12.60 -22.70
C LEU A 266 10.47 13.95 -22.39
N ARG A 267 9.79 14.14 -21.25
CA ARG A 267 9.45 15.48 -20.75
C ARG A 267 10.73 16.16 -20.24
N HIS A 268 11.66 16.50 -21.13
CA HIS A 268 13.02 16.93 -20.76
C HIS A 268 13.15 18.42 -20.40
N GLY A 269 12.07 19.19 -20.50
CA GLY A 269 12.00 20.58 -19.99
C GLY A 269 13.10 21.50 -20.53
N GLY A 270 13.48 21.37 -21.81
CA GLY A 270 14.54 22.19 -22.42
C GLY A 270 15.96 21.61 -22.38
N LEU A 271 16.21 20.48 -21.71
CA LEU A 271 17.55 19.90 -21.58
C LEU A 271 18.22 19.58 -22.93
N LEU A 272 17.44 19.18 -23.94
CA LEU A 272 17.97 18.80 -25.26
C LEU A 272 18.09 19.98 -26.23
N ASP A 273 17.68 21.18 -25.80
CA ASP A 273 17.61 22.38 -26.64
C ASP A 273 18.78 23.35 -26.39
N ILE A 274 19.61 23.06 -25.38
CA ILE A 274 20.83 23.83 -25.07
C ILE A 274 22.03 23.32 -25.88
N ASP A 275 23.08 24.14 -25.95
CA ASP A 275 24.39 23.67 -26.43
C ASP A 275 24.90 22.53 -25.53
N PRO A 276 25.01 21.29 -26.05
CA PRO A 276 25.19 20.11 -25.21
C PRO A 276 26.60 20.01 -24.62
N ASP A 277 27.57 20.77 -25.13
CA ASP A 277 28.96 20.81 -24.67
C ASP A 277 29.27 22.04 -23.81
N SER A 278 28.29 22.91 -23.55
CA SER A 278 28.47 24.14 -22.76
C SER A 278 28.05 23.95 -21.30
N PRO A 279 29.00 23.90 -20.33
CA PRO A 279 28.65 23.86 -18.91
C PRO A 279 27.91 25.12 -18.46
N LYS A 280 28.15 26.25 -19.13
CA LYS A 280 27.49 27.53 -18.83
C LYS A 280 26.02 27.51 -19.20
N GLU A 281 25.69 27.01 -20.39
CA GLU A 281 24.28 26.88 -20.82
C GLU A 281 23.55 25.83 -19.98
N PHE A 282 24.21 24.71 -19.64
CA PHE A 282 23.64 23.73 -18.70
C PHE A 282 23.32 24.36 -17.33
N ALA A 283 24.28 25.09 -16.75
CA ALA A 283 24.08 25.76 -15.47
C ALA A 283 22.97 26.82 -15.51
N LYS A 284 22.89 27.58 -16.61
CA LYS A 284 21.85 28.60 -16.84
C LYS A 284 20.48 27.95 -16.98
N TRP A 285 20.36 26.89 -17.78
CA TRP A 285 19.11 26.13 -17.93
C TRP A 285 18.65 25.55 -16.59
N TYR A 286 19.56 24.90 -15.85
CA TYR A 286 19.24 24.32 -14.55
C TYR A 286 18.73 25.38 -13.56
N LYS A 287 19.40 26.53 -13.47
CA LYS A 287 19.03 27.64 -12.57
C LYS A 287 17.78 28.39 -13.00
N SER A 288 17.41 28.35 -14.28
CA SER A 288 16.21 29.04 -14.77
C SER A 288 14.91 28.47 -14.21
N GLY A 289 14.93 27.21 -13.77
CA GLY A 289 13.73 26.52 -13.26
C GLY A 289 12.71 26.14 -14.32
N ILE A 290 12.99 26.36 -15.61
CA ILE A 290 12.07 26.03 -16.72
C ILE A 290 11.75 24.53 -16.79
N TRP A 291 12.63 23.69 -16.28
CA TRP A 291 12.45 22.24 -16.19
C TRP A 291 11.57 21.82 -15.00
N SER A 292 11.14 22.74 -14.14
CA SER A 292 10.23 22.45 -13.04
C SER A 292 8.90 21.91 -13.57
N GLY A 293 8.42 20.80 -12.99
CA GLY A 293 7.26 20.07 -13.50
C GLY A 293 7.54 19.19 -14.74
N SER A 294 8.77 19.17 -15.23
CA SER A 294 9.27 18.23 -16.25
C SER A 294 10.02 17.05 -15.59
N HIS A 295 10.44 16.07 -16.38
CA HIS A 295 11.08 14.82 -15.96
C HIS A 295 12.43 14.52 -16.67
N PRO A 296 13.36 15.50 -16.79
CA PRO A 296 14.65 15.29 -17.47
C PRO A 296 15.55 14.23 -16.81
N TRP A 297 15.25 13.88 -15.56
CA TRP A 297 16.05 12.97 -14.75
C TRP A 297 15.53 11.53 -14.76
N GLU A 298 14.32 11.29 -15.29
CA GLU A 298 13.73 9.96 -15.38
C GLU A 298 14.29 9.21 -16.60
N ILE A 299 15.50 8.67 -16.41
CA ILE A 299 16.28 8.01 -17.48
C ILE A 299 15.66 6.70 -17.93
N CYS A 300 14.77 6.10 -17.14
CA CYS A 300 13.89 5.03 -17.59
C CYS A 300 12.45 5.37 -17.23
N ARG A 301 11.60 5.53 -18.26
CA ARG A 301 10.17 5.84 -18.10
C ARG A 301 9.46 4.84 -17.19
N GLY A 302 8.51 5.33 -16.41
CA GLY A 302 7.67 4.53 -15.52
C GLY A 302 6.65 5.39 -14.80
N GLY A 303 5.74 4.77 -14.05
CA GLY A 303 4.85 5.50 -13.14
C GLY A 303 5.61 6.03 -11.93
N ASN A 304 4.88 6.66 -11.00
CA ASN A 304 5.46 7.28 -9.78
C ASN A 304 6.39 6.37 -8.97
N SER A 305 6.25 5.05 -9.08
CA SER A 305 7.10 4.05 -8.39
C SER A 305 7.96 3.20 -9.32
N THR A 306 7.80 3.24 -10.65
CA THR A 306 8.47 2.30 -11.56
C THR A 306 9.48 2.94 -12.53
N HIS A 307 9.73 4.25 -12.40
CA HIS A 307 10.79 4.91 -13.14
C HIS A 307 12.16 4.68 -12.47
N ILE A 308 13.24 4.89 -13.21
CA ILE A 308 14.61 5.03 -12.65
C ILE A 308 15.03 6.48 -12.87
N THR A 309 15.42 7.14 -11.79
CA THR A 309 15.91 8.51 -11.81
C THR A 309 17.43 8.53 -11.72
N LEU A 310 18.06 9.30 -12.60
CA LEU A 310 19.44 9.77 -12.44
C LEU A 310 19.38 11.30 -12.38
N GLN A 311 19.20 11.84 -11.19
CA GLN A 311 18.98 13.26 -10.98
C GLN A 311 20.30 14.02 -10.87
N VAL A 312 20.40 15.14 -11.58
CA VAL A 312 21.47 16.12 -11.37
C VAL A 312 21.01 17.14 -10.32
N THR A 313 21.83 17.37 -9.30
CA THR A 313 21.66 18.46 -8.35
C THR A 313 22.88 19.38 -8.34
N ASN A 314 22.66 20.67 -8.05
CA ASN A 314 23.73 21.64 -7.81
C ASN A 314 23.63 22.12 -6.36
N ASP A 315 24.52 21.62 -5.50
CA ASP A 315 24.63 22.04 -4.11
C ASP A 315 25.82 23.02 -3.96
N THR A 316 26.03 23.55 -2.75
CA THR A 316 27.18 24.41 -2.42
C THR A 316 28.53 23.78 -2.75
N ASP A 317 28.61 22.45 -2.70
CA ASP A 317 29.84 21.70 -2.95
C ASP A 317 30.10 21.45 -4.45
N GLY A 318 29.13 21.70 -5.33
CA GLY A 318 29.22 21.41 -6.77
C GLY A 318 28.06 20.57 -7.30
N TRP A 319 28.25 19.99 -8.49
CA TRP A 319 27.25 19.16 -9.16
C TRP A 319 27.31 17.71 -8.67
N LYS A 320 26.15 17.07 -8.45
CA LYS A 320 26.05 15.68 -8.02
C LYS A 320 25.02 14.93 -8.86
N LEU A 321 25.27 13.65 -9.08
CA LEU A 321 24.27 12.72 -9.58
C LEU A 321 23.63 11.98 -8.41
N SER A 322 22.33 11.67 -8.51
CA SER A 322 21.60 10.87 -7.54
C SER A 322 20.82 9.79 -8.29
N LEU A 323 21.22 8.53 -8.10
CA LEU A 323 20.55 7.36 -8.70
C LEU A 323 19.49 6.81 -7.75
N ALA A 324 18.26 6.66 -8.24
CA ALA A 324 17.12 6.09 -7.51
C ALA A 324 16.29 5.16 -8.41
N GLY A 325 15.83 4.04 -7.87
CA GLY A 325 15.05 3.05 -8.63
C GLY A 325 14.65 1.84 -7.78
N LEU A 326 14.08 2.10 -6.60
CA LEU A 326 13.83 1.09 -5.56
C LEU A 326 12.97 -0.10 -6.00
N TYR A 327 12.10 0.09 -7.00
CA TYR A 327 11.23 -0.95 -7.54
C TYR A 327 11.73 -1.56 -8.87
N ARG A 328 12.93 -1.15 -9.32
CA ARG A 328 13.66 -1.71 -10.46
C ARG A 328 15.06 -2.09 -10.01
N GLN A 329 15.11 -2.99 -9.03
CA GLN A 329 16.28 -3.26 -8.19
C GLN A 329 17.47 -3.75 -9.01
N VAL A 330 17.28 -4.81 -9.81
CA VAL A 330 18.37 -5.41 -10.58
C VAL A 330 18.95 -4.40 -11.58
N GLU A 331 18.09 -3.66 -12.25
CA GLU A 331 18.53 -2.67 -13.23
C GLU A 331 19.29 -1.53 -12.58
N THR A 332 18.76 -1.00 -11.48
CA THR A 332 19.39 0.10 -10.74
C THR A 332 20.70 -0.33 -10.09
N ILE A 333 20.79 -1.57 -9.57
CA ILE A 333 22.04 -2.13 -9.04
C ILE A 333 23.09 -2.24 -10.16
N ASN A 334 22.72 -2.73 -11.35
CA ASN A 334 23.64 -2.78 -12.48
C ASN A 334 24.14 -1.37 -12.86
N MET A 335 23.26 -0.37 -12.88
CA MET A 335 23.61 1.03 -13.14
C MET A 335 24.59 1.57 -12.08
N ALA A 336 24.28 1.37 -10.80
CA ALA A 336 25.13 1.81 -9.69
C ALA A 336 26.53 1.21 -9.78
N LEU A 337 26.62 -0.10 -10.05
CA LEU A 337 27.90 -0.79 -10.23
C LEU A 337 28.68 -0.21 -11.40
N ALA A 338 28.04 0.04 -12.54
CA ALA A 338 28.72 0.57 -13.73
C ALA A 338 29.23 2.01 -13.55
N LEU A 339 28.45 2.87 -12.87
CA LEU A 339 28.88 4.22 -12.53
C LEU A 339 30.08 4.19 -11.55
N PHE A 340 30.01 3.33 -10.54
CA PHE A 340 31.07 3.17 -9.55
C PHE A 340 32.37 2.64 -10.16
N GLU A 341 32.30 1.64 -11.04
CA GLU A 341 33.45 1.08 -11.76
C GLU A 341 34.15 2.10 -12.67
N GLN A 342 33.40 3.10 -13.16
CA GLN A 342 33.94 4.21 -13.97
C GLN A 342 34.31 5.45 -13.13
N ALA A 343 34.33 5.32 -11.80
CA ALA A 343 34.66 6.39 -10.86
C ALA A 343 33.80 7.67 -11.00
N ILE A 344 32.59 7.52 -11.55
CA ILE A 344 31.61 8.60 -11.69
C ILE A 344 31.11 8.99 -10.29
N PRO A 345 31.15 10.28 -9.90
CA PRO A 345 30.56 10.75 -8.65
C PRO A 345 29.02 10.62 -8.65
N PHE A 346 28.46 9.92 -7.66
CA PHE A 346 27.01 9.87 -7.45
C PHE A 346 26.64 9.52 -6.02
N VAL A 347 25.40 9.85 -5.66
CA VAL A 347 24.67 9.37 -4.48
C VAL A 347 23.82 8.18 -4.90
N PHE A 348 23.90 7.08 -4.16
CA PHE A 348 23.06 5.92 -4.39
C PHE A 348 21.92 5.88 -3.37
N ARG A 349 20.74 6.33 -3.80
CA ARG A 349 19.56 6.36 -2.92
C ARG A 349 19.16 4.94 -2.50
N ASN A 350 18.86 4.78 -1.22
CA ASN A 350 18.46 3.50 -0.62
C ASN A 350 19.47 2.36 -0.82
N LYS A 351 20.78 2.67 -0.88
CA LYS A 351 21.84 1.69 -1.16
C LYS A 351 21.87 0.51 -0.17
N VAL A 352 21.59 0.77 1.11
CA VAL A 352 21.58 -0.25 2.16
C VAL A 352 20.38 -1.17 1.95
N GLU A 353 19.22 -0.61 1.64
CA GLU A 353 18.00 -1.36 1.41
C GLU A 353 18.08 -2.18 0.13
N MET A 354 18.65 -1.62 -0.96
CA MET A 354 18.93 -2.39 -2.17
C MET A 354 19.89 -3.56 -1.92
N LEU A 355 20.92 -3.37 -1.10
CA LEU A 355 21.83 -4.45 -0.71
C LEU A 355 21.09 -5.53 0.10
N ASN A 356 20.25 -5.12 1.05
CA ASN A 356 19.48 -6.04 1.87
C ASN A 356 18.46 -6.83 1.04
N MET A 357 17.77 -6.18 0.09
CA MET A 357 16.88 -6.81 -0.89
C MET A 357 17.63 -7.81 -1.77
N ALA A 358 18.81 -7.44 -2.28
CA ALA A 358 19.63 -8.34 -3.09
C ALA A 358 20.10 -9.58 -2.32
N LYS A 359 20.33 -9.45 -1.01
CA LYS A 359 20.68 -10.55 -0.08
C LYS A 359 19.46 -11.30 0.45
N GLY A 360 18.24 -10.79 0.25
CA GLY A 360 17.00 -11.33 0.81
C GLY A 360 16.89 -11.20 2.33
N ILE A 361 17.66 -10.30 2.95
CA ILE A 361 17.67 -10.12 4.41
C ILE A 361 16.75 -8.99 4.88
N ASP A 362 16.11 -8.29 3.94
CA ASP A 362 15.05 -7.33 4.22
C ASP A 362 13.75 -8.03 4.62
N TYR A 363 12.87 -7.27 5.27
CA TYR A 363 11.53 -7.70 5.64
C TYR A 363 10.50 -7.23 4.62
N LEU A 364 9.62 -8.14 4.23
CA LEU A 364 8.36 -7.88 3.54
C LEU A 364 7.26 -7.66 4.58
N GLY A 365 6.49 -6.60 4.42
CA GLY A 365 5.30 -6.33 5.24
C GLY A 365 4.11 -7.13 4.75
N VAL A 366 3.57 -8.01 5.59
CA VAL A 366 2.33 -8.72 5.34
C VAL A 366 1.17 -7.85 5.79
N VAL A 367 0.27 -7.54 4.86
CA VAL A 367 -0.91 -6.70 5.13
C VAL A 367 -2.20 -7.53 5.18
N PRO A 368 -3.25 -7.05 5.87
CA PRO A 368 -4.58 -7.65 5.84
C PRO A 368 -5.16 -7.78 4.43
N GLU A 369 -6.08 -8.73 4.23
CA GLU A 369 -6.69 -9.03 2.91
C GLU A 369 -7.34 -7.83 2.22
N ASN A 370 -7.90 -6.89 2.97
CA ASN A 370 -8.57 -5.71 2.44
C ASN A 370 -7.63 -4.51 2.29
N VAL A 371 -6.33 -4.69 2.52
CA VAL A 371 -5.33 -3.63 2.39
C VAL A 371 -4.55 -3.84 1.09
N VAL A 372 -4.52 -2.80 0.27
CA VAL A 372 -3.66 -2.75 -0.92
C VAL A 372 -2.20 -2.72 -0.45
N PRO A 373 -1.34 -3.65 -0.90
CA PRO A 373 0.05 -3.74 -0.45
C PRO A 373 0.94 -2.68 -1.12
N LYS A 374 0.56 -1.41 -0.99
CA LYS A 374 1.29 -0.25 -1.54
C LYS A 374 1.24 0.89 -0.55
N TYR A 375 2.37 1.59 -0.39
CA TYR A 375 2.51 2.75 0.49
C TYR A 375 2.14 2.48 1.96
N CYS A 376 2.36 1.25 2.44
CA CYS A 376 1.99 0.85 3.80
C CYS A 376 3.07 1.14 4.86
N HIS A 377 4.11 1.93 4.53
CA HIS A 377 5.26 2.19 5.43
C HIS A 377 4.84 2.63 6.84
N GLY A 378 3.82 3.50 6.95
CA GLY A 378 3.31 3.98 8.23
C GLY A 378 2.48 2.96 9.03
N LYS A 379 2.27 1.74 8.52
CA LYS A 379 1.56 0.65 9.20
C LYS A 379 2.50 -0.33 9.91
N PHE A 380 3.80 -0.11 9.82
CA PHE A 380 4.83 -0.96 10.40
C PHE A 380 5.78 -0.14 11.28
N PRO A 381 6.43 -0.77 12.28
CA PRO A 381 7.46 -0.11 13.06
C PRO A 381 8.61 0.38 12.18
N LYS A 382 9.14 1.58 12.47
CA LYS A 382 10.18 2.22 11.64
C LYS A 382 11.49 1.43 11.65
N GLU A 383 11.79 0.80 12.79
CA GLU A 383 12.97 -0.03 13.02
C GLU A 383 13.03 -1.27 12.11
N ASP A 384 11.89 -1.73 11.59
CA ASP A 384 11.83 -2.89 10.71
C ASP A 384 12.18 -2.55 9.25
N ASN A 385 12.27 -1.26 8.91
CA ASN A 385 12.66 -0.73 7.59
C ASN A 385 11.96 -1.44 6.41
N ILE A 386 10.65 -1.66 6.54
CA ILE A 386 9.85 -2.36 5.53
C ILE A 386 9.54 -1.41 4.37
N ILE A 387 9.94 -1.83 3.17
CA ILE A 387 9.77 -1.08 1.91
C ILE A 387 8.77 -1.76 0.98
N ASP A 388 8.79 -3.09 0.95
CA ASP A 388 7.90 -3.89 0.11
C ASP A 388 6.81 -4.55 0.97
N PHE A 389 5.63 -4.67 0.38
CA PHE A 389 4.46 -5.22 1.05
C PHE A 389 3.84 -6.34 0.21
N ILE A 390 3.24 -7.32 0.88
CA ILE A 390 2.54 -8.44 0.25
C ILE A 390 1.16 -8.64 0.85
N ASN A 391 0.20 -8.97 0.00
CA ASN A 391 -1.13 -9.42 0.38
C ASN A 391 -1.27 -10.89 -0.09
N PRO A 392 -0.96 -11.87 0.79
CA PRO A 392 -0.79 -13.26 0.39
C PRO A 392 -2.09 -14.06 0.29
N TRP A 393 -3.23 -13.45 0.60
CA TRP A 393 -4.47 -14.16 0.92
C TRP A 393 -5.21 -14.70 -0.30
N TYR A 394 -4.79 -14.31 -1.51
CA TYR A 394 -5.33 -14.77 -2.79
C TYR A 394 -4.45 -15.83 -3.45
N ASP A 395 -3.32 -16.18 -2.83
CA ASP A 395 -2.40 -17.22 -3.29
C ASP A 395 -2.35 -18.34 -2.24
N ASN A 396 -2.79 -19.55 -2.64
CA ASN A 396 -2.88 -20.70 -1.75
C ASN A 396 -1.53 -21.24 -1.27
N GLU A 397 -0.46 -21.08 -2.04
CA GLU A 397 0.88 -21.51 -1.63
C GLU A 397 1.49 -20.47 -0.69
N LEU A 398 1.44 -19.20 -1.09
CA LEU A 398 1.97 -18.10 -0.30
C LEU A 398 1.25 -17.97 1.04
N SER A 399 -0.08 -18.06 1.08
CA SER A 399 -0.84 -18.01 2.34
C SER A 399 -0.41 -19.09 3.33
N LYS A 400 -0.18 -20.33 2.89
CA LYS A 400 0.29 -21.43 3.76
C LYS A 400 1.69 -21.18 4.35
N ILE A 401 2.59 -20.58 3.56
CA ILE A 401 3.93 -20.18 4.02
C ILE A 401 3.79 -19.09 5.08
N ILE A 402 3.02 -18.06 4.76
CA ILE A 402 2.81 -16.87 5.59
C ILE A 402 2.18 -17.24 6.94
N GLU A 403 1.14 -18.07 6.95
CA GLU A 403 0.48 -18.48 8.21
C GLU A 403 1.45 -19.12 9.22
N LYS A 404 2.48 -19.81 8.74
CA LYS A 404 3.42 -20.57 9.59
C LYS A 404 4.69 -19.81 9.95
N LEU A 405 5.23 -19.02 9.02
CA LEU A 405 6.58 -18.46 9.12
C LEU A 405 6.62 -16.96 9.37
N VAL A 406 5.48 -16.28 9.34
CA VAL A 406 5.39 -14.83 9.60
C VAL A 406 5.51 -14.53 11.07
N PHE A 407 6.27 -13.48 11.37
CA PHE A 407 6.14 -12.78 12.63
C PHE A 407 4.89 -11.90 12.60
N TRP A 408 3.87 -12.25 13.38
CA TRP A 408 2.66 -11.45 13.50
C TRP A 408 2.83 -10.38 14.58
N TYR A 409 2.61 -9.11 14.21
CA TYR A 409 2.65 -8.05 15.20
C TYR A 409 1.54 -8.25 16.24
N PRO A 410 1.79 -7.90 17.51
CA PRO A 410 0.77 -7.96 18.53
C PRO A 410 -0.40 -7.06 18.13
N LEU A 411 -1.63 -7.54 18.36
CA LEU A 411 -2.79 -6.69 18.17
C LEU A 411 -2.75 -5.54 19.18
N LYS A 412 -3.08 -4.35 18.69
CA LYS A 412 -3.28 -3.20 19.53
C LYS A 412 -4.36 -3.49 20.56
N LYS A 413 -4.04 -3.22 21.82
CA LYS A 413 -4.99 -3.32 22.93
C LYS A 413 -5.80 -2.04 23.01
N ILE A 414 -7.08 -2.19 23.30
CA ILE A 414 -7.95 -1.07 23.67
C ILE A 414 -8.00 -0.92 25.18
N PHE A 415 -8.06 0.32 25.66
CA PHE A 415 -8.02 0.67 27.08
C PHE A 415 -9.23 1.51 27.45
N LYS A 416 -9.68 1.40 28.70
CA LYS A 416 -10.67 2.34 29.23
C LYS A 416 -10.00 3.68 29.42
N ARG A 417 -10.72 4.77 29.15
CA ARG A 417 -10.28 6.09 29.54
C ARG A 417 -10.19 6.14 31.06
N ASN A 418 -9.04 6.56 31.58
CA ASN A 418 -8.93 6.87 33.00
C ASN A 418 -9.82 8.08 33.28
N ASP A 419 -10.69 7.96 34.29
CA ASP A 419 -11.56 9.05 34.76
C ASP A 419 -10.74 10.20 35.37
#